data_AF-A0AAD9NMW2-F1
#
_entry.id   AF-A0AAD9NMW2-F1
#
_cell.length_a   1.000
_cell.length_b   1.000
_cell.length_c   1.000
_cell.angle_alpha   90.00
_cell.angle_beta   90.00
_cell.angle_gamma   90.00
#
_symmetry.space_group_name_H-M   'P 1'
#
loop_
_entity.id
_entity.type
_entity.pdbx_description
1 polymer ?
#
loop_
_entity_poly.entity_id
_entity_poly.type
_entity_poly.pdbx_seq_one_letter_code
_entity_poly.pdbx_strand_id
1 'polypeptide(L)'
;MGAPPEDYRKVAPPRSYIHVDDFASPRELAAYLRKLDTDDALYNDYFRWKGTGHFINTKFWCRVCAMAHAADKQKHAMWYENVKAWWRDDNVCVKPQQGERWATWRGARRRDVKRDVTNVRHVIR
;
A
#
# COMPACT_ATOMS: atom_id res chain seq x y z
N MET A 1 -9.73 23.95 9.36
CA MET A 1 -8.81 22.76 9.34
C MET A 1 -8.48 22.45 7.89
N GLY A 2 -7.21 22.25 7.54
CA GLY A 2 -6.80 22.04 6.14
C GLY A 2 -6.33 23.32 5.47
N ALA A 3 -6.34 23.35 4.13
CA ALA A 3 -6.06 24.56 3.37
C ALA A 3 -7.19 25.59 3.55
N PRO A 4 -6.97 26.87 3.21
CA PRO A 4 -8.03 27.87 3.25
C PRO A 4 -9.21 27.52 2.31
N PRO A 5 -10.45 27.93 2.63
CA PRO A 5 -11.64 27.62 1.81
C PRO A 5 -11.49 28.07 0.35
N GLU A 6 -10.79 29.17 0.11
CA GLU A 6 -10.53 29.72 -1.22
C GLU A 6 -9.71 28.79 -2.11
N ASP A 7 -8.81 27.97 -1.53
CA ASP A 7 -8.00 27.05 -2.30
C ASP A 7 -8.82 25.86 -2.75
N TYR A 8 -9.71 25.36 -1.89
CA TYR A 8 -10.68 24.34 -2.28
C TYR A 8 -11.62 24.84 -3.38
N ARG A 9 -12.12 26.09 -3.30
CA ARG A 9 -13.00 26.67 -4.33
C ARG A 9 -12.36 26.74 -5.72
N LYS A 10 -11.03 26.88 -5.81
CA LYS A 10 -10.32 26.95 -7.10
C LYS A 10 -10.18 25.59 -7.78
N VAL A 11 -10.11 24.50 -7.01
CA VAL A 11 -9.73 23.17 -7.53
C VAL A 11 -10.85 22.15 -7.45
N ALA A 12 -11.73 22.23 -6.45
CA ALA A 12 -12.81 21.29 -6.25
C ALA A 12 -14.05 21.72 -7.05
N PRO A 13 -14.79 20.78 -7.64
CA PRO A 13 -16.07 21.09 -8.24
C PRO A 13 -17.02 21.80 -7.25
N PRO A 14 -17.82 22.76 -7.70
CA PRO A 14 -18.80 23.41 -6.82
C PRO A 14 -19.73 22.38 -6.18
N ARG A 15 -20.05 22.58 -4.89
CA ARG A 15 -20.90 21.68 -4.08
C ARG A 15 -20.40 20.24 -3.96
N SER A 16 -19.11 19.95 -4.15
CA SER A 16 -18.56 18.60 -4.02
C SER A 16 -17.90 18.29 -2.67
N TYR A 17 -17.83 19.27 -1.77
CA TYR A 17 -17.09 19.16 -0.51
C TYR A 17 -17.77 19.98 0.59
N ILE A 18 -17.41 19.68 1.83
CA ILE A 18 -17.86 20.38 3.03
C ILE A 18 -16.62 20.97 3.68
N HIS A 19 -16.54 22.30 3.80
CA HIS A 19 -15.43 22.94 4.49
C HIS A 19 -15.74 23.09 5.98
N VAL A 20 -14.77 22.80 6.85
CA VAL A 20 -14.98 22.88 8.31
C VAL A 20 -15.26 24.30 8.75
N ASP A 21 -14.59 25.27 8.13
CA ASP A 21 -14.69 26.69 8.48
C ASP A 21 -15.97 27.35 7.94
N ASP A 22 -16.82 26.62 7.19
CA ASP A 22 -18.16 27.10 6.80
C ASP A 22 -19.18 26.98 7.97
N PHE A 23 -18.80 26.33 9.07
CA PHE A 23 -19.64 26.12 10.25
C PHE A 23 -19.12 26.93 11.43
N ALA A 24 -20.02 27.48 12.25
CA ALA A 24 -19.64 28.30 13.39
C ALA A 24 -19.00 27.48 14.52
N SER A 25 -19.25 26.16 14.56
CA SER A 25 -18.64 25.27 15.55
C SER A 25 -18.56 23.80 15.10
N PRO A 26 -17.67 22.99 15.69
CA PRO A 26 -17.64 21.55 15.44
C PRO A 26 -18.95 20.82 15.78
N ARG A 27 -19.72 21.35 16.74
CA ARG A 27 -21.04 20.80 17.10
C ARG A 27 -22.05 20.96 15.96
N GLU A 28 -22.03 22.11 15.30
CA GLU A 28 -22.90 22.40 14.16
C GLU A 28 -22.53 21.51 12.96
N LEU A 29 -21.22 21.39 12.67
CA LEU A 29 -20.74 20.45 11.65
C LEU A 29 -21.19 19.01 11.95
N ALA A 30 -21.04 18.55 13.19
CA ALA A 30 -21.49 17.21 13.58
C ALA A 30 -23.01 17.02 13.42
N ALA A 31 -23.81 18.04 13.73
CA ALA A 31 -25.25 17.99 13.49
C ALA A 31 -25.59 17.92 12.00
N TYR A 32 -24.87 18.69 11.17
CA TYR A 32 -25.02 18.65 9.71
C TYR A 32 -24.63 17.29 9.13
N LEU A 33 -23.52 16.71 9.56
CA LEU A 33 -23.08 15.38 9.10
C LEU A 33 -24.08 14.28 9.47
N ARG A 34 -24.71 14.34 10.65
CA ARG A 34 -25.79 13.41 11.00
C ARG A 34 -27.01 13.55 10.10
N LYS A 35 -27.40 14.79 9.78
CA LYS A 35 -28.50 15.04 8.82
C LYS A 35 -28.15 14.44 7.45
N LEU A 36 -26.91 14.62 7.00
CA LEU A 36 -26.43 14.13 5.73
C LEU A 36 -26.44 12.60 5.66
N ASP A 37 -26.07 11.92 6.75
CA ASP A 37 -26.08 10.45 6.86
C ASP A 37 -27.49 9.85 6.78
N THR A 38 -28.51 10.60 7.20
CA THR A 38 -29.92 10.15 7.17
C THR A 38 -30.65 10.47 5.87
N ASP A 39 -30.11 11.35 5.03
CA ASP A 39 -30.77 11.83 3.80
C ASP A 39 -29.89 11.52 2.59
N ASP A 40 -30.15 10.36 1.98
CA ASP A 40 -29.44 9.88 0.79
C ASP A 40 -29.52 10.87 -0.37
N ALA A 41 -30.62 11.61 -0.54
CA ALA A 41 -30.76 12.56 -1.63
C ALA A 41 -29.82 13.75 -1.41
N LEU A 42 -29.77 14.29 -0.19
CA LEU A 42 -28.85 15.36 0.19
C LEU A 42 -27.38 14.90 0.13
N TYR A 43 -27.08 13.66 0.50
CA TYR A 43 -25.74 13.09 0.35
C TYR A 43 -25.34 12.96 -1.13
N ASN A 44 -26.21 12.40 -1.95
CA ASN A 44 -25.97 12.21 -3.38
C ASN A 44 -25.85 13.54 -4.16
N ASP A 45 -26.43 14.61 -3.63
CA ASP A 45 -26.29 15.97 -4.16
C ASP A 45 -24.83 16.46 -4.25
N TYR A 46 -23.95 15.96 -3.37
CA TYR A 46 -22.49 16.23 -3.38
C TYR A 46 -21.73 15.49 -4.48
N PHE A 47 -22.39 14.53 -5.12
CA PHE A 47 -21.81 13.66 -6.13
C PHE A 47 -22.27 13.97 -7.55
N ARG A 48 -23.16 14.96 -7.75
CA ARG A 48 -23.69 15.34 -9.07
C ARG A 48 -22.63 15.79 -10.07
N TRP A 49 -21.48 16.26 -9.61
CA TRP A 49 -20.36 16.59 -10.48
C TRP A 49 -19.72 15.34 -11.13
N LYS A 50 -19.95 14.14 -10.59
CA LYS A 50 -19.48 12.90 -11.22
C LYS A 50 -20.21 12.73 -12.56
N GLY A 51 -19.44 12.82 -13.65
CA GLY A 51 -19.95 12.76 -15.02
C GLY A 51 -20.01 14.10 -15.76
N THR A 52 -19.76 15.23 -15.09
CA THR A 52 -19.67 16.54 -15.77
C THR A 52 -18.28 16.79 -16.39
N GLY A 53 -17.29 15.96 -16.04
CA GLY A 53 -15.94 15.99 -16.61
C GLY A 53 -15.75 14.95 -17.71
N HIS A 54 -14.88 15.26 -18.67
CA HIS A 54 -14.47 14.32 -19.71
C HIS A 54 -13.05 13.83 -19.43
N PHE A 55 -12.83 12.51 -19.56
CA PHE A 55 -11.48 11.97 -19.52
C PHE A 55 -10.76 12.39 -20.80
N ILE A 56 -9.77 13.28 -20.65
CA ILE A 56 -8.82 13.55 -21.73
C ILE A 56 -7.95 12.31 -21.86
N ASN A 57 -8.05 11.62 -23.00
CA ASN A 57 -7.19 10.48 -23.28
C ASN A 57 -5.76 10.98 -23.57
N THR A 58 -4.99 11.20 -22.51
CA THR A 58 -3.57 11.56 -22.57
C THR A 58 -2.67 10.39 -22.98
N LYS A 59 -3.27 9.28 -23.46
CA LYS A 59 -2.59 8.02 -23.76
C LYS A 59 -1.83 7.48 -22.54
N PHE A 60 -2.40 7.68 -21.34
CA PHE A 60 -1.82 7.23 -20.07
C PHE A 60 -1.33 5.79 -20.13
N TRP A 61 -2.17 4.86 -20.60
CA TRP A 61 -1.83 3.46 -20.73
C TRP A 61 -0.69 3.20 -21.73
N CYS A 62 -0.63 3.93 -22.84
CA CYS A 62 0.49 3.84 -23.79
C CYS A 62 1.80 4.32 -23.14
N ARG A 63 1.74 5.38 -22.32
CA ARG A 63 2.92 5.91 -21.63
C ARG A 63 3.42 4.92 -20.56
N VAL A 64 2.52 4.32 -19.79
CA VAL A 64 2.86 3.24 -18.83
C VAL A 64 3.46 2.02 -19.56
N CYS A 65 2.84 1.58 -20.66
CA CYS A 65 3.34 0.46 -21.47
C CYS A 65 4.74 0.74 -22.04
N ALA A 66 4.96 1.94 -22.59
CA ALA A 66 6.28 2.35 -23.08
C ALA A 66 7.33 2.37 -21.97
N MET A 67 6.99 2.85 -20.77
CA MET A 67 7.88 2.81 -19.61
C MET A 67 8.20 1.37 -19.16
N ALA A 68 7.21 0.48 -19.15
CA ALA A 68 7.43 -0.93 -18.80
C ALA A 68 8.38 -1.62 -19.79
N HIS A 69 8.18 -1.42 -21.10
CA HIS A 69 9.08 -1.98 -22.12
C HIS A 69 10.45 -1.31 -22.14
N ALA A 70 10.56 -0.02 -21.80
CA ALA A 70 11.84 0.65 -21.65
C ALA A 70 12.61 0.11 -20.43
N ALA A 71 11.91 -0.13 -19.32
CA ALA A 71 12.49 -0.70 -18.11
C ALA A 71 12.98 -2.15 -18.32
N ASP A 72 12.26 -2.94 -19.11
CA ASP A 72 12.67 -4.30 -19.49
C ASP A 72 13.99 -4.29 -20.27
N LYS A 73 14.13 -3.35 -21.21
CA LYS A 73 15.38 -3.16 -21.99
C LYS A 73 16.55 -2.65 -21.16
N GLN A 74 16.29 -2.05 -20.00
CA GLN A 74 17.31 -1.44 -19.13
C GLN A 74 17.75 -2.36 -17.99
N LYS A 75 17.10 -3.53 -17.80
CA LYS A 75 17.41 -4.41 -16.68
C LYS A 75 18.23 -5.61 -17.13
N HIS A 76 19.42 -5.73 -16.53
CA HIS A 76 20.02 -7.02 -16.25
C HIS A 76 18.95 -7.88 -15.54
N ALA A 77 18.72 -9.10 -16.00
CA ALA A 77 17.77 -10.01 -15.37
C ALA A 77 18.12 -10.17 -13.88
N MET A 78 17.33 -9.57 -13.00
CA MET A 78 17.49 -9.71 -11.55
C MET A 78 16.67 -10.90 -11.09
N TRP A 79 17.34 -12.04 -10.96
CA TRP A 79 16.78 -13.24 -10.35
C TRP A 79 17.55 -13.52 -9.05
N TYR A 80 16.82 -13.96 -8.03
CA TYR A 80 17.41 -14.33 -6.74
C TYR A 80 17.27 -15.84 -6.57
N GLU A 81 18.39 -16.54 -6.40
CA GLU A 81 18.40 -17.99 -6.08
C GLU A 81 17.57 -18.30 -4.83
N ASN A 82 17.58 -17.38 -3.87
CA ASN A 82 16.89 -17.52 -2.61
C ASN A 82 16.16 -16.23 -2.26
N VAL A 83 14.85 -16.20 -2.55
CA VAL A 83 13.98 -15.06 -2.23
C VAL A 83 13.94 -14.78 -0.74
N LYS A 84 14.05 -15.81 0.11
CA LYS A 84 14.05 -15.63 1.57
C LYS A 84 15.27 -14.82 1.98
N ALA A 85 16.47 -15.22 1.57
CA ALA A 85 17.71 -14.52 1.87
C ALA A 85 17.74 -13.08 1.31
N TRP A 86 17.20 -12.88 0.09
CA TRP A 86 17.05 -11.53 -0.47
C TRP A 86 16.09 -10.65 0.34
N TRP A 87 14.94 -11.21 0.72
CA TRP A 87 13.88 -10.47 1.39
C TRP A 87 14.20 -10.20 2.87
N ARG A 88 14.86 -11.16 3.54
CA ARG A 88 15.23 -11.11 4.97
C ARG A 88 16.46 -11.98 5.24
N ASP A 89 17.43 -11.42 5.96
CA ASP A 89 18.56 -12.16 6.51
C ASP A 89 18.07 -13.23 7.52
N ASP A 90 18.83 -14.31 7.70
CA ASP A 90 18.52 -15.39 8.66
C ASP A 90 18.43 -14.88 10.11
N ASN A 91 18.96 -13.68 10.37
CA ASN A 91 18.99 -13.03 11.68
C ASN A 91 17.74 -12.18 12.00
N VAL A 92 16.70 -12.19 11.15
CA VAL A 92 15.47 -11.40 11.37
C VAL A 92 14.38 -12.25 12.04
N CYS A 93 14.03 -11.89 13.28
CA CYS A 93 12.94 -12.54 14.03
C CYS A 93 11.59 -12.43 13.32
N VAL A 94 11.02 -13.56 12.91
CA VAL A 94 9.63 -13.68 12.47
C VAL A 94 8.77 -14.25 13.59
N LYS A 95 7.66 -13.57 13.91
CA LYS A 95 6.64 -14.13 14.80
C LYS A 95 6.08 -15.40 14.14
N PRO A 96 5.95 -16.53 14.86
CA PRO A 96 5.37 -17.73 14.28
C PRO A 96 3.95 -17.45 13.82
N GLN A 97 3.58 -18.00 12.66
CA GLN A 97 2.21 -17.90 12.16
C GLN A 97 1.28 -18.73 13.06
N GLN A 98 0.12 -18.17 13.37
CA GLN A 98 -0.82 -18.71 14.33
C GLN A 98 -1.35 -20.07 13.85
N GLY A 99 -0.81 -21.15 14.39
CA GLY A 99 -1.18 -22.53 14.02
C GLY A 99 -0.02 -23.54 13.99
N GLU A 100 1.24 -23.09 13.91
CA GLU A 100 2.39 -24.00 13.94
C GLU A 100 2.81 -24.33 15.38
N ARG A 101 2.35 -25.47 15.87
CA ARG A 101 2.49 -25.97 17.26
C ARG A 101 3.92 -26.27 17.75
N TRP A 102 4.98 -26.04 16.96
CA TRP A 102 6.35 -26.39 17.34
C TRP A 102 7.28 -25.21 17.66
N ALA A 103 6.81 -23.96 17.61
CA ALA A 103 7.57 -22.82 18.12
C ALA A 103 7.34 -22.62 19.63
N THR A 104 7.77 -23.58 20.45
CA THR A 104 7.95 -23.32 21.90
C THR A 104 9.43 -23.08 22.16
N TRP A 105 9.74 -22.01 22.89
CA TRP A 105 11.09 -21.54 23.25
C TRP A 105 11.94 -22.53 24.07
N ARG A 106 11.54 -23.80 24.19
CA ARG A 106 12.28 -24.89 24.84
C ARG A 106 13.16 -25.73 23.91
N GLY A 107 13.31 -25.36 22.63
CA GLY A 107 14.25 -25.99 21.69
C GLY A 107 15.59 -25.27 21.54
N ALA A 108 15.80 -24.12 22.20
CA ALA A 108 16.99 -23.28 22.06
C ALA A 108 18.24 -23.80 22.81
N ARG A 109 18.40 -25.11 22.97
CA ARG A 109 19.65 -25.69 23.46
C ARG A 109 19.99 -26.99 22.74
N ARG A 110 21.23 -26.99 22.23
CA ARG A 110 22.00 -28.06 21.57
C ARG A 110 21.74 -28.25 20.07
N ARG A 111 22.50 -27.50 19.27
CA ARG A 111 23.41 -28.18 18.35
C ARG A 111 24.81 -27.63 18.56
N ASP A 112 25.61 -28.50 19.14
CA ASP A 112 27.02 -28.35 19.40
C ASP A 112 27.78 -27.96 18.14
N VAL A 113 28.78 -27.12 18.36
CA VAL A 113 29.93 -26.94 17.50
C VAL A 113 30.47 -28.31 17.10
N LYS A 114 30.29 -28.70 15.83
CA LYS A 114 31.28 -29.46 15.08
C LYS A 114 31.38 -28.91 13.68
N ARG A 115 32.37 -28.04 13.51
CA ARG A 115 33.12 -27.89 12.26
C ARG A 115 33.58 -29.29 11.84
N ASP A 116 33.36 -29.60 10.56
CA ASP A 116 34.31 -30.27 9.65
C ASP A 116 33.53 -31.17 8.68
N VAL A 117 33.43 -30.72 7.43
CA VAL A 117 33.16 -31.60 6.28
C VAL A 117 34.19 -31.28 5.21
N THR A 118 35.45 -31.19 5.61
CA THR A 118 36.53 -31.43 4.67
C THR A 118 36.64 -32.95 4.51
N ASN A 119 36.71 -33.39 3.25
CA ASN A 119 37.18 -34.71 2.83
C ASN A 119 36.12 -35.81 2.60
N VAL A 120 35.52 -35.79 1.41
CA VAL A 120 35.34 -37.03 0.63
C VAL A 120 35.86 -36.77 -0.79
N ARG A 121 37.19 -36.87 -0.95
CA ARG A 121 37.77 -37.28 -2.23
C ARG A 121 37.54 -38.78 -2.39
N HIS A 122 36.77 -39.20 -3.39
CA HIS A 122 37.21 -40.12 -4.46
C HIS A 122 36.05 -40.63 -5.32
N VAL A 123 36.23 -40.48 -6.65
CA VAL A 123 36.01 -41.46 -7.74
C VAL A 123 34.59 -42.04 -7.84
N ILE A 124 33.90 -41.85 -8.98
CA ILE A 124 33.88 -42.79 -10.11
C ILE A 124 33.63 -42.03 -11.43
N ARG A 125 34.27 -42.55 -12.48
CA ARG A 125 34.19 -42.26 -13.92
C ARG A 125 32.83 -41.80 -14.45
#